data_AF-Q49RA7-F1
#
_entry.id   AF-Q49RA7-F1
#
_cell.length_a   1.000
_cell.length_b   1.000
_cell.length_c   1.000
_cell.angle_alpha   90.00
_cell.angle_beta   90.00
_cell.angle_gamma   90.00
#
_symmetry.space_group_name_H-M   'P 1'
#
loop_
_entity.id
_entity.type
_entity.pdbx_description
1 polymer ?
#
loop_
_entity_poly.entity_id
_entity_poly.type
_entity_poly.pdbx_seq_one_letter_code
_entity_poly.pdbx_strand_id
1 'polypeptide(L)'
;MRKKYPTDLSEREWARIEKHFRVSYKKGGRLPKYSKKEILEAIFYVLRTGCQWRYLPNDFPLSKTVYEQFRQWKKQGIFEKMNYEITKYSRRKIGRNEQPSACIVDSQSVKTTEKGGSKAMMEVKK
;
A
#
# COMPACT_ATOMS: atom_id res chain seq x y z
N MET A 1 23.87 6.22 7.02
CA MET A 1 22.52 5.79 7.44
C MET A 1 21.53 6.85 6.99
N ARG A 2 20.39 6.47 6.39
CA ARG A 2 19.35 7.43 6.00
C ARG A 2 18.66 8.00 7.24
N LYS A 3 18.17 9.24 7.17
CA LYS A 3 17.35 9.82 8.25
C LYS A 3 16.03 9.05 8.30
N LYS A 4 15.55 8.74 9.51
CA LYS A 4 14.29 8.03 9.68
C LYS A 4 13.11 8.92 9.30
N TYR A 5 12.15 8.35 8.58
CA TYR A 5 10.85 8.97 8.38
C TYR A 5 9.88 8.58 9.50
N PRO A 6 8.85 9.40 9.79
CA PRO A 6 7.79 9.04 10.73
C PRO A 6 7.00 7.77 10.32
N THR A 7 7.12 7.35 9.06
CA THR A 7 6.50 6.14 8.51
C THR A 7 7.37 4.90 8.64
N ASP A 8 8.62 5.03 9.10
CA ASP A 8 9.54 3.91 9.24
C ASP A 8 9.12 3.00 10.39
N LEU A 9 9.40 1.71 10.23
CA LEU A 9 8.98 0.69 11.19
C LEU A 9 10.00 0.54 12.31
N SER A 10 9.53 0.53 13.55
CA SER A 10 10.34 0.06 14.67
C SER A 10 10.68 -1.43 14.51
N GLU A 11 11.75 -1.90 15.16
CA GLU A 11 12.11 -3.31 15.12
C GLU A 11 11.00 -4.21 15.69
N ARG A 12 10.26 -3.73 16.69
CA ARG A 12 9.14 -4.45 17.30
C ARG A 12 7.96 -4.61 16.34
N GLU A 13 7.63 -3.56 15.59
CA GLU A 13 6.56 -3.61 14.59
C GLU A 13 6.96 -4.51 13.42
N TRP A 14 8.19 -4.38 12.94
CA TRP A 14 8.73 -5.23 11.88
C TRP A 14 8.70 -6.72 12.27
N ALA A 15 9.18 -7.06 13.47
CA ALA A 15 9.18 -8.43 13.99
C ALA A 15 7.79 -9.08 14.00
N ARG A 16 6.72 -8.28 14.12
CA ARG A 16 5.35 -8.77 14.14
C ARG A 16 4.81 -9.13 12.76
N ILE A 17 5.24 -8.40 11.73
CA ILE A 17 4.71 -8.52 10.37
C ILE A 17 5.63 -9.27 9.40
N GLU A 18 6.93 -9.40 9.73
CA GLU A 18 7.93 -9.99 8.84
C GLU A 18 7.58 -11.40 8.34
N LYS A 19 6.83 -12.16 9.15
CA LYS A 19 6.35 -13.52 8.82
C LYS A 19 5.54 -13.57 7.52
N HIS A 20 4.83 -12.49 7.19
CA HIS A 20 3.99 -12.41 5.98
C HIS A 20 4.81 -12.24 4.70
N PHE A 21 6.06 -11.78 4.82
CA PHE A 21 6.92 -11.50 3.68
C PHE A 21 7.90 -12.65 3.39
N ARG A 22 7.78 -13.79 4.07
CA ARG A 22 8.61 -14.98 3.85
C ARG A 22 8.24 -15.67 2.52
N VAL A 23 8.66 -15.09 1.41
CA VAL A 23 8.64 -15.73 0.08
C VAL A 23 9.97 -16.45 -0.16
N SER A 24 9.90 -17.67 -0.69
CA SER A 24 11.08 -18.42 -1.11
C SER A 24 11.73 -17.72 -2.31
N TYR A 25 13.04 -17.46 -2.22
CA TYR A 25 13.79 -17.07 -3.39
C TYR A 25 13.78 -18.25 -4.36
N LYS A 26 13.47 -18.02 -5.63
CA LYS A 26 13.73 -19.03 -6.67
C LYS A 26 15.22 -19.39 -6.58
N LYS A 27 15.54 -20.67 -6.38
CA LYS A 27 16.92 -21.16 -6.37
C LYS A 27 17.60 -20.71 -7.67
N GLY A 28 18.70 -19.97 -7.56
CA GLY A 28 19.48 -19.47 -8.70
C GLY A 28 19.21 -18.03 -9.15
N GLY A 29 18.32 -17.28 -8.50
CA GLY A 29 18.09 -15.86 -8.81
C GLY A 29 19.15 -14.91 -8.19
N ARG A 30 19.29 -13.71 -8.76
CA ARG A 30 20.09 -12.62 -8.16
C ARG A 30 19.57 -12.30 -6.75
N LEU A 31 20.48 -12.23 -5.78
CA LEU A 31 20.14 -11.84 -4.42
C LEU A 31 19.46 -10.46 -4.40
N PRO A 32 18.42 -10.26 -3.58
CA PRO A 32 17.77 -8.97 -3.47
C PRO A 32 18.74 -7.91 -2.96
N LYS A 33 18.78 -6.75 -3.63
CA LYS A 33 19.62 -5.61 -3.22
C LYS A 33 19.06 -4.90 -1.97
N TYR A 34 17.75 -4.87 -1.81
CA TYR A 34 17.06 -4.15 -0.73
C TYR A 34 16.34 -5.14 0.18
N SER A 35 16.34 -4.85 1.48
CA SER A 35 15.58 -5.63 2.44
C SER A 35 14.08 -5.42 2.25
N LYS A 36 13.29 -6.40 2.69
CA LYS A 36 11.82 -6.32 2.64
C LYS A 36 11.30 -5.18 3.52
N LYS A 37 11.99 -4.90 4.63
CA LYS A 37 11.70 -3.78 5.52
C LYS A 37 11.83 -2.44 4.79
N GLU A 38 12.95 -2.19 4.12
CA GLU A 38 13.17 -0.94 3.38
C GLU A 38 12.13 -0.72 2.27
N ILE A 39 11.74 -1.79 1.56
CA ILE A 39 10.69 -1.71 0.54
C ILE A 39 9.34 -1.36 1.20
N LEU A 40 9.02 -1.98 2.32
CA LEU A 40 7.76 -1.73 3.02
C LEU A 40 7.69 -0.31 3.60
N GLU A 41 8.78 0.19 4.16
CA GLU A 41 8.90 1.58 4.64
C GLU A 41 8.70 2.58 3.49
N ALA A 42 9.27 2.31 2.31
CA ALA A 42 9.01 3.11 1.11
C ALA A 42 7.54 3.10 0.68
N ILE A 43 6.89 1.94 0.73
CA ILE A 43 5.45 1.82 0.45
C ILE A 43 4.63 2.63 1.47
N PHE A 44 4.96 2.55 2.76
CA PHE A 44 4.27 3.32 3.79
C PHE A 44 4.47 4.82 3.64
N TYR A 45 5.65 5.26 3.22
CA TYR A 45 5.89 6.66 2.86
C TYR A 45 4.95 7.12 1.75
N VAL A 46 4.84 6.35 0.66
CA VAL A 46 3.93 6.66 -0.46
C VAL A 46 2.47 6.68 -0.01
N LEU A 47 2.05 5.68 0.78
CA LEU A 47 0.67 5.59 1.26
C LEU A 47 0.31 6.72 2.23
N ARG A 48 1.26 7.19 3.05
CA ARG A 48 1.04 8.30 3.99
C ARG A 48 1.01 9.65 3.30
N THR A 49 1.92 9.88 2.35
CA THR A 49 2.11 11.20 1.72
C THR A 49 1.27 11.38 0.45
N GLY A 50 0.84 10.29 -0.18
CA GLY A 50 0.18 10.33 -1.48
C GLY A 50 1.10 10.72 -2.64
N CYS A 51 2.42 10.76 -2.43
CA CYS A 51 3.35 11.14 -3.50
C CYS A 51 3.30 10.12 -4.64
N GLN A 52 3.52 10.59 -5.87
CA GLN A 52 3.66 9.68 -7.01
C GLN A 52 4.89 8.79 -6.82
N TRP A 53 4.82 7.52 -7.24
CA TRP A 53 5.93 6.57 -7.10
C TRP A 53 7.25 7.10 -7.64
N ARG A 54 7.23 7.83 -8.76
CA ARG A 54 8.44 8.41 -9.38
C ARG A 54 9.09 9.53 -8.56
N TYR A 55 8.34 10.12 -7.61
CA TYR A 55 8.77 11.17 -6.70
C TYR A 55 9.17 10.63 -5.32
N LEU A 56 9.28 9.32 -5.18
CA LEU A 56 9.82 8.71 -3.97
C LEU A 56 11.23 9.29 -3.71
N PRO A 57 11.54 9.74 -2.48
CA PRO A 57 12.85 10.28 -2.15
C PRO A 57 14.01 9.32 -2.51
N ASN A 58 15.14 9.90 -2.92
CA ASN A 58 16.30 9.14 -3.43
C ASN A 58 17.02 8.29 -2.37
N ASP A 59 16.69 8.46 -1.08
CA ASP A 59 17.23 7.67 0.01
C ASP A 59 16.43 6.37 0.26
N PHE A 60 15.33 6.16 -0.47
CA PHE A 60 14.63 4.88 -0.54
C PHE A 60 15.16 4.00 -1.68
N PRO A 61 14.80 2.69 -1.69
CA PRO A 61 15.00 1.85 -2.86
C PRO A 61 14.38 2.45 -4.13
N LEU A 62 14.93 2.07 -5.29
CA LEU A 62 14.46 2.53 -6.60
C LEU A 62 12.94 2.39 -6.72
N SER A 63 12.26 3.49 -7.08
CA SER A 63 10.78 3.57 -7.17
C SER A 63 10.17 2.44 -8.00
N LYS A 64 10.79 2.08 -9.12
CA LYS A 64 10.39 0.94 -9.97
C LYS A 64 10.40 -0.38 -9.19
N THR A 65 11.47 -0.65 -8.45
CA THR A 65 11.61 -1.87 -7.63
C THR A 65 10.57 -1.90 -6.51
N VAL A 66 10.35 -0.77 -5.84
CA VAL A 66 9.33 -0.65 -4.77
C VAL A 66 7.94 -0.95 -5.34
N TYR A 67 7.59 -0.35 -6.47
CA TYR A 67 6.29 -0.54 -7.11
C TYR A 67 6.07 -1.97 -7.61
N GLU A 68 7.08 -2.57 -8.24
CA GLU A 68 7.01 -3.96 -8.69
C GLU A 68 6.78 -4.91 -7.52
N GLN A 69 7.49 -4.70 -6.40
CA GLN A 69 7.33 -5.51 -5.20
C GLN A 69 5.96 -5.29 -4.55
N PHE A 70 5.50 -4.04 -4.46
CA PHE A 70 4.14 -3.70 -4.00
C PHE A 70 3.09 -4.46 -4.81
N ARG A 71 3.19 -4.43 -6.14
CA ARG A 71 2.25 -5.12 -7.03
C ARG A 71 2.26 -6.63 -6.81
N GLN A 72 3.44 -7.23 -6.61
CA GLN A 72 3.56 -8.66 -6.30
C GLN A 72 2.91 -9.01 -4.96
N TRP A 73 3.21 -8.24 -3.90
CA TRP A 73 2.64 -8.48 -2.56
C TRP A 73 1.14 -8.28 -2.52
N LYS A 74 0.62 -7.28 -3.25
CA LYS A 74 -0.81 -7.08 -3.45
C LYS A 74 -1.45 -8.30 -4.13
N LYS A 75 -0.86 -8.80 -5.21
CA LYS A 75 -1.36 -10.02 -5.89
C LYS A 75 -1.34 -11.26 -4.99
N GLN A 76 -0.38 -11.34 -4.05
CA GLN A 76 -0.26 -12.46 -3.10
C GLN A 76 -1.21 -12.34 -1.88
N GLY A 77 -1.96 -11.24 -1.77
CA GLY A 77 -2.85 -10.99 -0.64
C GLY A 77 -2.12 -10.70 0.67
N ILE A 78 -0.86 -10.23 0.61
CA ILE A 78 -0.02 -10.04 1.80
C ILE A 78 -0.57 -8.91 2.67
N PHE A 79 -1.01 -7.81 2.05
CA PHE A 79 -1.53 -6.66 2.78
C PHE A 79 -2.82 -6.99 3.53
N GLU A 80 -3.69 -7.77 2.91
CA GLU A 80 -4.95 -8.25 3.49
C GLU A 80 -4.69 -9.16 4.70
N LYS A 81 -3.78 -10.13 4.55
CA LYS A 81 -3.36 -11.03 5.65
C LYS A 81 -2.74 -10.25 6.80
N MET A 82 -1.84 -9.32 6.51
CA MET A 82 -1.19 -8.47 7.50
C MET A 82 -2.21 -7.60 8.23
N ASN A 83 -3.12 -6.94 7.50
CA ASN A 83 -4.14 -6.07 8.08
C ASN A 83 -5.10 -6.86 8.99
N TYR A 84 -5.47 -8.07 8.58
CA TYR A 84 -6.30 -8.97 9.39
C TYR A 84 -5.63 -9.32 10.73
N GLU A 85 -4.34 -9.69 10.71
CA GLU A 85 -3.57 -10.01 11.93
C GLU A 85 -3.40 -8.80 12.85
N ILE A 86 -3.12 -7.62 12.29
CA ILE A 86 -2.99 -6.38 13.07
C ILE A 86 -4.34 -6.01 13.69
N THR A 87 -5.44 -6.17 12.94
CA THR A 87 -6.79 -5.90 13.44
C THR A 87 -7.14 -6.82 14.61
N LYS A 88 -6.89 -8.13 14.49
CA LYS A 88 -7.07 -9.08 15.59
C LYS A 88 -6.30 -8.66 16.84
N TYR A 89 -5.03 -8.32 16.66
CA TYR A 89 -4.17 -7.89 17.77
C TYR A 89 -4.71 -6.62 18.44
N SER A 90 -5.07 -5.61 17.65
CA SER A 90 -5.64 -4.35 18.15
C SER A 90 -6.92 -4.61 18.94
N ARG A 91 -7.81 -5.47 18.43
CA ARG A 91 -9.08 -5.84 19.10
C ARG A 91 -8.86 -6.55 20.42
N ARG A 92 -7.97 -7.55 20.48
CA ARG A 92 -7.61 -8.22 21.74
C ARG A 92 -7.05 -7.23 22.77
N LYS A 93 -6.20 -6.29 22.33
CA LYS A 93 -5.57 -5.30 23.20
C LYS A 93 -6.60 -4.37 23.88
N ILE A 94 -7.72 -4.10 23.22
CA ILE A 94 -8.82 -3.29 23.76
C ILE A 94 -9.94 -4.15 24.39
N GLY A 95 -9.68 -5.44 24.67
CA GLY A 95 -10.63 -6.33 25.34
C GLY A 95 -11.80 -6.80 24.47
N ARG A 96 -11.70 -6.70 23.15
CA ARG A 96 -12.74 -7.16 22.21
C ARG A 96 -12.41 -8.53 21.62
N ASN A 97 -13.44 -9.26 21.19
CA ASN A 97 -13.27 -10.51 20.42
C ASN A 97 -12.47 -10.23 19.14
N GLU A 98 -11.53 -11.10 18.81
CA GLU A 98 -10.72 -11.05 17.58
C GLU A 98 -11.55 -10.91 16.31
N GLN A 99 -12.61 -11.71 16.21
CA GLN A 99 -13.49 -11.66 15.08
C GLN A 99 -14.53 -10.57 15.34
N PRO A 100 -14.65 -9.58 14.45
CA PRO A 100 -15.72 -8.60 14.54
C PRO A 100 -17.07 -9.28 14.29
N SER A 101 -18.09 -8.91 15.07
CA SER A 101 -19.48 -9.34 14.85
C SER A 101 -20.15 -8.60 13.69
N ALA A 102 -19.64 -7.41 13.32
CA ALA A 102 -20.13 -6.60 12.21
C ALA A 102 -18.97 -5.83 11.55
N CYS A 103 -19.11 -5.54 10.25
CA CYS A 103 -18.17 -4.75 9.46
C CYS A 103 -18.92 -3.57 8.81
N ILE A 104 -18.34 -2.37 8.85
CA ILE A 104 -18.84 -1.19 8.13
C ILE A 104 -17.93 -0.98 6.93
N VAL A 105 -18.51 -0.94 5.73
CA VAL A 105 -17.81 -0.60 4.48
C VAL A 105 -18.35 0.76 4.03
N ASP A 106 -17.56 1.82 4.22
CA ASP A 106 -17.90 3.15 3.70
C ASP A 106 -17.41 3.27 2.26
N SER A 107 -18.29 3.63 1.33
CA SER A 107 -17.93 3.95 -0.04
C SER A 107 -18.05 5.45 -0.25
N GLN A 108 -16.96 6.11 -0.62
CA GLN A 108 -17.02 7.52 -1.02
C GLN A 108 -17.41 7.61 -2.49
N SER A 109 -18.55 8.23 -2.76
CA SER A 109 -18.93 8.64 -4.12
C SER A 109 -18.40 10.03 -4.39
N VAL A 110 -17.52 10.16 -5.39
CA VAL A 110 -17.06 11.47 -5.88
C VAL A 110 -18.07 11.93 -6.92
N LYS A 111 -18.62 13.15 -6.77
CA LYS A 111 -19.45 13.76 -7.81
C LYS A 111 -18.59 13.96 -9.06
N THR A 112 -18.78 13.13 -10.07
CA THR A 112 -18.25 13.39 -11.40
C THR A 112 -19.06 14.52 -12.02
N THR A 113 -18.41 15.55 -12.54
CA THR A 113 -19.07 16.52 -13.41
C THR A 113 -19.63 15.77 -14.61
N GLU A 114 -20.93 15.88 -14.86
CA GLU A 114 -21.52 15.44 -16.11
C GLU A 114 -20.75 16.13 -17.23
N LYS A 115 -20.08 15.35 -18.10
CA LYS A 115 -19.74 15.89 -19.41
C LYS A 115 -21.08 16.15 -20.08
N GLY A 116 -21.53 17.41 -20.06
CA GLY A 116 -22.62 17.86 -20.90
C GLY A 116 -22.32 17.40 -22.31
N GLY A 117 -23.16 16.50 -22.84
CA GLY A 117 -23.08 16.06 -24.22
C GLY A 117 -22.99 17.29 -25.11
N SER A 118 -22.17 17.21 -26.15
CA SER A 118 -22.10 18.22 -27.19
C SER A 118 -23.52 18.50 -27.69
N LYS A 119 -24.07 19.67 -27.33
CA LYS A 119 -25.31 20.16 -27.93
C LYS A 119 -25.02 20.33 -29.42
N ALA A 120 -25.56 19.41 -30.21
CA ALA A 120 -25.79 19.63 -31.62
C ALA A 120 -26.77 20.81 -31.81
N MET A 121 -26.71 21.40 -33.00
CA MET A 121 -27.63 22.38 -33.62
C MET A 121 -27.17 23.84 -33.58
N MET A 122 -26.65 24.30 -34.72
CA MET A 122 -27.34 25.33 -35.52
C MET A 122 -27.07 25.06 -37.01
N GLU A 123 -28.14 24.93 -37.79
CA GLU A 123 -28.10 25.00 -39.25
C GLU A 123 -27.73 26.42 -39.68
N VAL A 124 -26.75 26.52 -40.58
CA VAL A 124 -26.43 27.78 -41.25
C VAL A 124 -27.39 27.92 -42.43
N LYS A 125 -28.37 28.82 -42.30
CA LYS A 125 -29.13 29.32 -43.45
C LYS A 125 -28.21 30.17 -44.33
N LYS A 126 -28.24 29.91 -45.64
CA LYS A 126 -27.92 30.89 -46.67
C LYS A 126 -28.95 30.77 -47.78
#